data_AF-A0A8U0IK83-F1
#
_entry.id   AF-A0A8U0IK83-F1
#
_cell.length_a   1.000
_cell.length_b   1.000
_cell.length_c   1.000
_cell.angle_alpha   90.00
_cell.angle_beta   90.00
_cell.angle_gamma   90.00
#
_symmetry.space_group_name_H-M   'P 1'
#
loop_
_entity.id
_entity.type
_entity.pdbx_description
1 polymer ?
#
loop_
_entity_poly.entity_id
_entity_poly.type
_entity_poly.pdbx_seq_one_letter_code
_entity_poly.pdbx_strand_id
1 'polypeptide(L)'
;MQAVVKAMNGELDGYNLRESMSSTIKTLYDIDDDKLQRLGYLKLHTGTARRRYYTVTPDGQKAARMTKKHGFNVGDAGDDTPHRVGVELTRQYYGSRDDVHRVEVSPREDGSRTDLVIVNTDFDRIATIEVEGGRVSADPGVPDDVSSGINDYSSLRHDYRVLADADGESVWVVRNHEVAANMLRALNAGESIPVHIDRETLKGIETGRVKIGEFNDDLDAFDAPGLDRVLTFQQLRNRL
;
A
#
# COMPACT_ATOMS: atom_id res chain seq x y z
N MET A 1 12.31 -9.70 17.87
CA MET A 1 12.25 -9.88 16.40
C MET A 1 11.23 -10.92 15.95
N GLN A 2 11.19 -12.15 16.49
CA GLN A 2 10.16 -13.14 16.14
C GLN A 2 8.72 -12.62 16.28
N ALA A 3 8.43 -11.82 17.32
CA ALA A 3 7.14 -11.15 17.48
C ALA A 3 6.75 -10.28 16.28
N VAL A 4 7.70 -9.57 15.66
CA VAL A 4 7.46 -8.76 14.45
C VAL A 4 7.14 -9.66 13.26
N VAL A 5 7.86 -10.78 13.09
CA VAL A 5 7.57 -11.74 12.02
C VAL A 5 6.17 -12.34 12.18
N LYS A 6 5.82 -12.76 13.40
CA LYS A 6 4.47 -13.25 13.73
C LYS A 6 3.40 -12.19 13.45
N ALA A 7 3.64 -10.94 13.83
CA ALA A 7 2.71 -9.85 13.59
C ALA A 7 2.49 -9.59 12.09
N MET A 8 3.56 -9.63 11.29
CA MET A 8 3.46 -9.54 9.82
C MET A 8 2.77 -10.74 9.17
N ASN A 9 2.79 -11.90 9.83
CA ASN A 9 2.10 -13.11 9.39
C ASN A 9 0.65 -13.19 9.89
N GLY A 10 0.18 -12.25 10.72
CA GLY A 10 -1.12 -12.34 11.38
C GLY A 10 -1.22 -13.43 12.47
N GLU A 11 -0.09 -13.87 13.01
CA GLU A 11 0.05 -14.98 13.97
C GLU A 11 0.41 -14.50 15.38
N LEU A 12 0.41 -13.18 15.61
CA LEU A 12 0.71 -12.63 16.93
C LEU A 12 -0.58 -12.45 17.72
N ASP A 13 -0.77 -13.29 18.73
CA ASP A 13 -1.91 -13.20 19.64
C ASP A 13 -2.04 -11.80 20.25
N GLY A 14 -3.26 -11.25 20.24
CA GLY A 14 -3.55 -9.92 20.77
C GLY A 14 -3.08 -8.76 19.89
N TYR A 15 -2.66 -9.02 18.65
CA TYR A 15 -2.31 -8.00 17.67
C TYR A 15 -3.06 -8.23 16.35
N ASN A 16 -3.50 -7.14 15.71
CA ASN A 16 -3.96 -7.16 14.33
C ASN A 16 -3.23 -6.10 13.50
N LEU A 17 -3.13 -6.31 12.18
CA LEU A 17 -2.40 -5.39 11.27
C LEU A 17 -2.96 -3.97 11.23
N ARG A 18 -4.13 -3.70 11.81
CA ARG A 18 -4.64 -2.33 11.93
C ARG A 18 -4.05 -1.63 13.15
N GLU A 19 -3.42 -2.31 14.09
CA GLU A 19 -2.85 -1.66 15.26
C GLU A 19 -1.42 -1.21 14.99
N SER A 20 -0.99 -0.13 15.65
CA SER A 20 0.41 0.27 15.53
C SER A 20 1.29 -0.75 16.25
N MET A 21 2.28 -1.30 15.54
CA MET A 21 3.23 -2.22 16.14
C MET A 21 4.02 -1.59 17.30
N SER A 22 4.28 -0.28 17.25
CA SER A 22 5.00 0.40 18.33
C SER A 22 4.17 0.59 19.60
N SER A 23 2.84 0.59 19.53
CA SER A 23 1.97 0.68 20.71
C SER A 23 1.54 -0.68 21.24
N THR A 24 1.45 -1.71 20.38
CA THR A 24 0.94 -3.03 20.78
C THR A 24 2.06 -4.06 20.94
N ILE A 25 3.01 -4.15 20.01
CA ILE A 25 4.08 -5.16 20.13
C ILE A 25 5.08 -4.76 21.20
N LYS A 26 5.42 -3.46 21.31
CA LYS A 26 6.36 -2.98 22.34
C LYS A 26 5.82 -3.09 23.77
N THR A 27 4.51 -3.21 23.97
CA THR A 27 3.93 -3.47 25.30
C THR A 27 3.98 -4.96 25.65
N LEU A 28 4.03 -5.84 24.64
CA LEU A 28 4.11 -7.29 24.81
C LEU A 28 5.55 -7.81 24.81
N TYR A 29 6.49 -7.10 24.17
CA TYR A 29 7.87 -7.53 23.98
C TYR A 29 8.86 -6.36 24.04
N ASP A 30 10.00 -6.59 24.69
CA ASP A 30 11.13 -5.66 24.65
C ASP A 30 11.81 -5.72 23.28
N ILE A 31 11.64 -4.66 22.49
CA ILE A 31 12.19 -4.53 21.14
C ILE A 31 13.06 -3.27 21.07
N ASP A 32 14.37 -3.49 21.00
CA ASP A 32 15.38 -2.47 20.67
C ASP A 32 15.37 -2.23 19.14
N ASP A 33 14.47 -1.36 18.69
CA ASP A 33 14.28 -1.04 17.27
C ASP A 33 15.48 -0.31 16.67
N ASP A 34 16.21 0.49 17.45
CA ASP A 34 17.41 1.19 17.00
C ASP A 34 18.53 0.19 16.69
N LYS A 35 18.76 -0.78 17.57
CA LYS A 35 19.74 -1.85 17.32
C LYS A 35 19.34 -2.71 16.12
N LEU A 36 18.07 -3.09 16.02
CA LEU A 36 17.61 -3.93 14.91
C LEU A 36 17.67 -3.20 13.55
N GLN A 37 17.42 -1.88 13.53
CA GLN A 37 17.63 -1.05 12.33
C GLN A 37 19.11 -0.94 11.96
N ARG A 38 20.00 -0.65 12.93
CA ARG A 38 21.46 -0.58 12.68
C ARG A 38 22.05 -1.88 12.14
N LEU A 39 21.51 -3.02 12.59
CA LEU A 39 21.90 -4.35 12.09
C LEU A 39 21.27 -4.70 10.73
N GLY A 40 20.43 -3.84 10.17
CA GLY A 40 19.74 -4.06 8.91
C GLY A 40 18.63 -5.11 8.99
N TYR A 41 18.14 -5.46 10.19
CA TYR A 41 17.15 -6.52 10.40
C TYR A 41 15.71 -6.04 10.32
N LEU A 42 15.51 -4.73 10.44
CA LEU A 42 14.18 -4.14 10.54
C LEU A 42 14.15 -2.78 9.84
N LYS A 43 13.10 -2.52 9.06
CA LYS A 43 12.75 -1.20 8.52
C LYS A 43 11.59 -0.62 9.32
N LEU A 44 11.68 0.66 9.66
CA LEU A 44 10.65 1.36 10.42
C LEU A 44 9.82 2.23 9.47
N HIS A 45 8.50 2.13 9.60
CA HIS A 45 7.54 2.86 8.79
C HIS A 45 6.66 3.73 9.69
N THR A 46 6.51 5.01 9.39
CA THR A 46 5.70 5.99 10.14
C THR A 46 4.58 6.58 9.28
N GLY A 47 3.47 6.99 9.89
CA GLY A 47 2.39 7.62 9.12
C GLY A 47 1.60 6.67 8.23
N THR A 48 1.85 5.36 8.24
CA THR A 48 1.00 4.33 7.60
C THR A 48 -0.36 4.35 8.27
N ALA A 49 -1.33 5.04 7.67
CA ALA A 49 -2.60 5.39 8.32
C ALA A 49 -2.39 5.99 9.74
N ARG A 50 -1.43 6.90 9.90
CA ARG A 50 -1.01 7.52 11.18
C ARG A 50 -0.52 6.55 12.26
N ARG A 51 -0.03 5.38 11.87
CA ARG A 51 0.51 4.35 12.76
C ARG A 51 1.96 4.04 12.39
N ARG A 52 2.69 3.45 13.33
CA ARG A 52 4.05 2.95 13.14
C ARG A 52 4.06 1.44 12.96
N TYR A 53 4.81 0.98 11.97
CA TYR A 53 4.96 -0.44 11.64
C TYR A 53 6.43 -0.80 11.44
N TYR A 54 6.71 -2.09 11.58
CA TYR A 54 8.02 -2.66 11.36
C TYR A 54 7.96 -3.68 10.24
N THR A 55 8.86 -3.58 9.27
CA THR A 55 9.07 -4.62 8.26
C THR A 55 10.34 -5.37 8.57
N VAL A 56 10.25 -6.69 8.75
CA VAL A 56 11.43 -7.55 8.87
C VAL A 56 12.13 -7.68 7.53
N THR A 57 13.45 -7.45 7.49
CA THR A 57 14.24 -7.63 6.27
C THR A 57 14.56 -9.11 6.03
N PRO A 58 15.06 -9.51 4.84
CA PRO A 58 15.54 -10.88 4.62
C PRO A 58 16.58 -11.32 5.66
N ASP A 59 17.50 -10.44 6.07
CA ASP A 59 18.48 -10.76 7.10
C ASP A 59 17.87 -10.82 8.50
N GLY A 60 16.87 -9.99 8.79
CA GLY A 60 16.06 -10.11 10.00
C GLY A 60 15.32 -11.45 10.10
N GLN A 61 14.78 -11.96 8.98
CA GLN A 61 14.14 -13.27 8.92
C GLN A 61 15.14 -14.41 9.23
N LYS A 62 16.33 -14.36 8.62
CA LYS A 62 17.42 -15.31 8.91
C LYS A 62 17.81 -15.26 10.38
N ALA A 63 18.03 -14.06 10.92
CA ALA A 63 18.40 -13.87 12.32
C ALA A 63 17.31 -14.35 13.29
N ALA A 64 16.03 -14.20 12.94
CA ALA A 64 14.90 -14.70 13.72
C ALA A 64 14.63 -16.21 13.55
N ARG A 65 15.27 -16.85 12.56
CA ARG A 65 14.99 -18.22 12.10
C ARG A 65 13.50 -18.40 11.78
N MET A 66 12.89 -17.39 11.17
CA MET A 66 11.47 -17.36 10.87
C MET A 66 11.22 -16.57 9.59
N THR A 67 10.39 -17.12 8.71
CA THR A 67 10.11 -16.54 7.40
C THR A 67 8.76 -15.82 7.41
N LYS A 68 8.70 -14.69 6.71
CA LYS A 68 7.47 -13.98 6.39
C LYS A 68 6.65 -14.84 5.41
N LYS A 69 5.40 -15.15 5.78
CA LYS A 69 4.46 -15.83 4.89
C LYS A 69 4.18 -14.96 3.66
N HIS A 70 4.01 -15.60 2.52
CA HIS A 70 3.66 -15.00 1.24
C HIS A 70 2.88 -16.02 0.41
N GLY A 71 2.21 -15.55 -0.63
CA GLY A 71 1.36 -16.36 -1.51
C GLY A 71 -0.09 -15.89 -1.51
N PHE A 72 -0.96 -16.77 -1.99
CA PHE A 72 -2.39 -16.50 -2.14
C PHE A 72 -3.02 -16.05 -0.81
N ASN A 73 -3.83 -14.98 -0.84
CA ASN A 73 -4.41 -14.32 0.34
C ASN A 73 -3.43 -13.71 1.35
N VAL A 74 -2.14 -13.60 1.05
CA VAL A 74 -1.13 -13.03 1.96
C VAL A 74 -0.31 -11.90 1.33
N GLY A 75 -0.14 -11.92 0.00
CA GLY A 75 0.71 -10.97 -0.73
C GLY A 75 2.07 -11.55 -1.11
N ASP A 76 2.96 -10.71 -1.63
CA ASP A 76 4.29 -11.10 -2.10
C ASP A 76 5.35 -11.26 -1.01
N ALA A 77 6.39 -12.00 -1.39
CA ALA A 77 7.61 -12.14 -0.60
C ALA A 77 8.32 -10.79 -0.42
N GLY A 78 8.17 -9.87 -1.37
CA GLY A 78 8.74 -8.52 -1.36
C GLY A 78 8.02 -7.54 -0.43
N ASP A 79 6.73 -7.74 -0.15
CA ASP A 79 5.89 -6.70 0.44
C ASP A 79 6.41 -6.18 1.78
N ASP A 80 6.49 -4.87 1.88
CA ASP A 80 6.65 -4.23 3.17
C ASP A 80 5.32 -4.24 3.94
N THR A 81 5.42 -3.94 5.23
CA THR A 81 4.25 -3.88 6.11
C THR A 81 3.27 -2.79 5.69
N PRO A 82 3.70 -1.57 5.26
CA PRO A 82 2.78 -0.59 4.69
C PRO A 82 1.87 -1.13 3.59
N HIS A 83 2.41 -1.85 2.60
CA HIS A 83 1.60 -2.46 1.55
C HIS A 83 0.56 -3.44 2.14
N ARG A 84 0.97 -4.37 3.02
CA ARG A 84 0.02 -5.31 3.69
C ARG A 84 -1.06 -4.62 4.51
N VAL A 85 -0.72 -3.50 5.15
CA VAL A 85 -1.68 -2.68 5.89
C VAL A 85 -2.67 -2.02 4.93
N GLY A 86 -2.20 -1.52 3.78
CA GLY A 86 -3.06 -0.99 2.73
C GLY A 86 -4.05 -2.05 2.22
N VAL A 87 -3.56 -3.25 1.89
CA VAL A 87 -4.40 -4.38 1.47
C VAL A 87 -5.47 -4.71 2.51
N GLU A 88 -5.11 -4.83 3.79
CA GLU A 88 -6.07 -5.16 4.85
C GLU A 88 -7.09 -4.03 5.09
N LEU A 89 -6.67 -2.77 5.02
CA LEU A 89 -7.60 -1.62 5.13
C LEU A 89 -8.60 -1.61 3.97
N THR A 90 -8.13 -1.86 2.75
CA THR A 90 -8.99 -1.94 1.55
C THR A 90 -9.96 -3.10 1.66
N ARG A 91 -9.45 -4.28 2.06
CA ARG A 91 -10.26 -5.49 2.22
C ARG A 91 -11.41 -5.27 3.20
N GLN A 92 -11.14 -4.65 4.35
CA GLN A 92 -12.19 -4.35 5.31
C GLN A 92 -13.16 -3.29 4.82
N TYR A 93 -12.66 -2.22 4.17
CA TYR A 93 -13.50 -1.14 3.70
C TYR A 93 -14.52 -1.60 2.67
N TYR A 94 -14.07 -2.38 1.67
CA TYR A 94 -15.00 -2.93 0.68
C TYR A 94 -15.83 -4.07 1.27
N GLY A 95 -15.24 -4.93 2.10
CA GLY A 95 -15.96 -6.04 2.73
C GLY A 95 -17.02 -5.63 3.75
N SER A 96 -17.02 -4.37 4.21
CA SER A 96 -18.08 -3.83 5.08
C SER A 96 -19.24 -3.19 4.32
N ARG A 97 -19.21 -3.15 2.98
CA ARG A 97 -20.28 -2.57 2.18
C ARG A 97 -21.35 -3.61 1.88
N ASP A 98 -22.61 -3.19 1.95
CA ASP A 98 -23.77 -4.07 1.72
C ASP A 98 -23.90 -4.53 0.24
N ASP A 99 -23.29 -3.79 -0.69
CA ASP A 99 -23.30 -4.10 -2.13
C ASP A 99 -22.15 -5.02 -2.56
N VAL A 100 -21.27 -5.43 -1.65
CA VAL A 100 -20.11 -6.29 -1.94
C VAL A 100 -20.38 -7.73 -1.53
N HIS A 101 -20.25 -8.67 -2.48
CA HIS A 101 -20.34 -10.11 -2.22
C HIS A 101 -19.05 -10.66 -1.65
N ARG A 102 -17.91 -10.31 -2.26
CA ARG A 102 -16.59 -10.78 -1.82
C ARG A 102 -15.47 -9.81 -2.20
N VAL A 103 -14.40 -9.87 -1.41
CA VAL A 103 -13.13 -9.22 -1.72
C VAL A 103 -12.08 -10.31 -1.90
N GLU A 104 -11.48 -10.35 -3.09
CA GLU A 104 -10.43 -11.29 -3.45
C GLU A 104 -9.07 -10.63 -3.23
N VAL A 105 -8.15 -11.31 -2.57
CA VAL A 105 -6.81 -10.79 -2.24
C VAL A 105 -5.76 -11.55 -3.04
N SER A 106 -4.93 -10.81 -3.76
CA SER A 106 -3.91 -11.34 -4.66
C SER A 106 -4.45 -12.31 -5.74
N PRO A 107 -5.58 -12.00 -6.42
CA PRO A 107 -6.07 -12.84 -7.50
C PRO A 107 -5.05 -12.89 -8.66
N ARG A 108 -5.06 -14.00 -9.40
CA ARG A 108 -4.17 -14.22 -10.55
C ARG A 108 -4.98 -14.47 -11.80
N GLU A 109 -4.78 -13.63 -12.80
CA GLU A 109 -5.51 -13.66 -14.07
C GLU A 109 -4.53 -13.40 -15.21
N ASP A 110 -4.57 -14.24 -16.24
CA ASP A 110 -3.75 -14.13 -17.45
C ASP A 110 -2.23 -13.92 -17.21
N GLY A 111 -1.73 -14.48 -16.11
CA GLY A 111 -0.32 -14.39 -15.72
C GLY A 111 0.05 -13.12 -14.93
N SER A 112 -0.87 -12.16 -14.81
CA SER A 112 -0.76 -10.99 -13.95
C SER A 112 -1.42 -11.23 -12.59
N ARG A 113 -1.05 -10.40 -11.62
CA ARG A 113 -1.59 -10.45 -10.26
C ARG A 113 -1.86 -9.04 -9.79
N THR A 114 -3.09 -8.79 -9.37
CA THR A 114 -3.49 -7.53 -8.74
C THR A 114 -3.56 -7.70 -7.23
N ASP A 115 -3.55 -6.60 -6.48
CA ASP A 115 -3.65 -6.71 -5.03
C ASP A 115 -5.05 -7.10 -4.55
N LEU A 116 -6.10 -6.46 -5.09
CA LEU A 116 -7.47 -6.83 -4.78
C LEU A 116 -8.42 -6.73 -5.98
N VAL A 117 -9.44 -7.59 -5.98
CA VAL A 117 -10.62 -7.49 -6.84
C VAL A 117 -11.87 -7.46 -5.98
N ILE A 118 -12.78 -6.54 -6.27
CA ILE A 118 -14.04 -6.36 -5.56
C ILE A 118 -15.19 -6.85 -6.44
N VAL A 119 -15.96 -7.81 -5.93
CA VAL A 119 -17.12 -8.39 -6.62
C VAL A 119 -18.39 -8.03 -5.87
N ASN A 120 -19.37 -7.47 -6.58
CA ASN A 120 -20.65 -7.07 -5.99
C ASN A 120 -21.61 -8.25 -5.80
N THR A 121 -22.79 -7.97 -5.23
CA THR A 121 -23.86 -8.98 -5.02
C THR A 121 -24.44 -9.57 -6.30
N ASP A 122 -24.24 -8.92 -7.44
CA ASP A 122 -24.67 -9.39 -8.76
C ASP A 122 -23.57 -10.21 -9.47
N PHE A 123 -22.45 -10.47 -8.79
CA PHE A 123 -21.26 -11.17 -9.29
C PHE A 123 -20.46 -10.41 -10.36
N ASP A 124 -20.69 -9.12 -10.51
CA ASP A 124 -19.88 -8.24 -11.35
C ASP A 124 -18.64 -7.75 -10.61
N ARG A 125 -17.53 -7.63 -11.35
CA ARG A 125 -16.35 -6.92 -10.87
C ARG A 125 -16.64 -5.43 -10.87
N ILE A 126 -16.64 -4.81 -9.69
CA ILE A 126 -16.90 -3.37 -9.54
C ILE A 126 -15.62 -2.56 -9.32
N ALA A 127 -14.52 -3.19 -8.92
CA ALA A 127 -13.22 -2.54 -8.82
C ALA A 127 -12.07 -3.54 -8.92
N THR A 128 -10.98 -3.09 -9.53
CA THR A 128 -9.65 -3.72 -9.49
C THR A 128 -8.70 -2.75 -8.81
N ILE A 129 -7.89 -3.24 -7.87
CA ILE A 129 -7.16 -2.38 -6.93
C ILE A 129 -5.70 -2.76 -6.84
N GLU A 130 -4.84 -1.74 -6.87
CA GLU A 130 -3.41 -1.83 -6.56
C GLU A 130 -3.04 -0.96 -5.35
N VAL A 131 -2.14 -1.46 -4.52
CA VAL A 131 -1.79 -0.88 -3.22
C VAL A 131 -0.32 -0.46 -3.18
N GLU A 132 -0.09 0.83 -2.98
CA GLU A 132 1.25 1.38 -2.87
C GLU A 132 1.61 1.76 -1.44
N GLY A 133 2.47 0.93 -0.83
CA GLY A 133 3.08 1.19 0.48
C GLY A 133 4.11 2.31 0.43
N GLY A 134 5.04 2.26 -0.53
CA GLY A 134 6.04 3.28 -0.80
C GLY A 134 6.98 3.66 0.36
N ARG A 135 8.04 4.40 0.00
CA ARG A 135 8.92 5.09 0.95
C ARG A 135 8.40 6.50 1.17
N VAL A 136 8.32 6.92 2.43
CA VAL A 136 8.01 8.31 2.80
C VAL A 136 9.24 8.95 3.44
N SER A 137 9.39 10.25 3.27
CA SER A 137 10.56 11.00 3.78
C SER A 137 10.69 10.94 5.30
N ALA A 138 9.56 10.81 6.01
CA ALA A 138 9.52 10.71 7.47
C ALA A 138 9.90 9.33 8.05
N ASP A 139 10.18 8.31 7.22
CA ASP A 139 10.58 6.99 7.71
C ASP A 139 11.99 7.02 8.32
N PRO A 140 12.19 6.51 9.55
CA PRO A 140 13.51 6.49 10.17
C PRO A 140 14.52 5.67 9.37
N GLY A 141 15.74 6.21 9.27
CA GLY A 141 16.82 5.61 8.47
C GLY A 141 16.76 5.96 6.98
N VAL A 142 15.80 6.79 6.53
CA VAL A 142 15.85 7.44 5.23
C VAL A 142 16.77 8.67 5.34
N PRO A 143 17.86 8.75 4.56
CA PRO A 143 18.73 9.93 4.53
C PRO A 143 17.99 11.19 4.05
N ASP A 144 18.38 12.36 4.55
CA ASP A 144 17.75 13.65 4.21
C ASP A 144 17.82 14.00 2.72
N ASP A 145 18.78 13.42 1.97
CA ASP A 145 18.97 13.60 0.53
C ASP A 145 18.16 12.60 -0.32
N VAL A 146 17.43 11.68 0.30
CA VAL A 146 16.63 10.67 -0.38
C VAL A 146 15.14 11.04 -0.33
N SER A 147 14.57 11.34 -1.49
CA SER A 147 13.13 11.62 -1.62
C SER A 147 12.25 10.42 -1.25
N SER A 148 11.00 10.71 -0.86
CA SER A 148 9.91 9.73 -0.90
C SER A 148 9.77 9.11 -2.30
N GLY A 149 9.16 7.94 -2.40
CA GLY A 149 9.08 7.26 -3.69
C GLY A 149 8.34 5.93 -3.66
N ILE A 150 8.23 5.34 -4.83
CA ILE A 150 7.67 4.01 -5.04
C ILE A 150 8.76 2.95 -4.92
N ASN A 151 8.39 1.76 -4.44
CA ASN A 151 9.32 0.67 -4.20
C ASN A 151 9.86 0.07 -5.53
N ASP A 152 9.01 -0.05 -6.54
CA ASP A 152 9.36 -0.54 -7.88
C ASP A 152 8.57 0.22 -8.98
N TYR A 153 9.26 1.09 -9.72
CA TYR A 153 8.66 1.87 -10.79
C TYR A 153 8.28 1.03 -12.02
N SER A 154 8.93 -0.13 -12.21
CA SER A 154 8.61 -1.02 -13.33
C SER A 154 7.34 -1.84 -13.04
N SER A 155 7.18 -2.31 -11.80
CA SER A 155 5.95 -2.94 -11.32
C SER A 155 4.78 -1.97 -11.48
N LEU A 156 4.88 -0.76 -10.94
CA LEU A 156 3.81 0.23 -11.01
C LEU A 156 3.32 0.51 -12.45
N ARG A 157 4.21 0.51 -13.44
CA ARG A 157 3.82 0.69 -14.85
C ARG A 157 3.17 -0.55 -15.44
N HIS A 158 3.54 -1.74 -14.99
CA HIS A 158 2.84 -2.97 -15.33
C HIS A 158 1.44 -2.96 -14.72
N ASP A 159 1.35 -2.64 -13.43
CA ASP A 159 0.12 -2.58 -12.64
C ASP A 159 -0.89 -1.60 -13.26
N TYR A 160 -0.43 -0.42 -13.73
CA TYR A 160 -1.28 0.49 -14.50
C TYR A 160 -1.91 -0.15 -15.75
N ARG A 161 -1.15 -0.95 -16.52
CA ARG A 161 -1.68 -1.60 -17.73
C ARG A 161 -2.68 -2.69 -17.37
N VAL A 162 -2.40 -3.44 -16.30
CA VAL A 162 -3.34 -4.44 -15.78
C VAL A 162 -4.64 -3.77 -15.36
N LEU A 163 -4.58 -2.65 -14.64
CA LEU A 163 -5.75 -1.86 -14.28
C LEU A 163 -6.48 -1.31 -15.50
N ALA A 164 -5.76 -0.73 -16.46
CA ALA A 164 -6.35 -0.16 -17.66
C ALA A 164 -7.13 -1.16 -18.53
N ASP A 165 -6.77 -2.45 -18.46
CA ASP A 165 -7.43 -3.53 -19.17
C ASP A 165 -8.47 -4.27 -18.30
N ALA A 166 -8.61 -3.93 -17.02
CA ALA A 166 -9.46 -4.63 -16.07
C ALA A 166 -10.91 -4.12 -16.07
N ASP A 167 -11.85 -5.02 -15.72
CA ASP A 167 -13.23 -4.65 -15.46
C ASP A 167 -13.39 -3.85 -14.15
N GLY A 168 -14.41 -2.99 -14.10
CA GLY A 168 -14.74 -2.16 -12.94
C GLY A 168 -13.83 -0.95 -12.77
N GLU A 169 -13.95 -0.26 -11.63
CA GLU A 169 -13.15 0.92 -11.31
C GLU A 169 -11.67 0.54 -11.06
N SER A 170 -10.74 1.22 -11.74
CA SER A 170 -9.30 1.15 -11.52
C SER A 170 -8.87 2.01 -10.33
N VAL A 171 -8.67 1.38 -9.17
CA VAL A 171 -8.40 2.09 -7.91
C VAL A 171 -6.96 1.92 -7.47
N TRP A 172 -6.29 3.04 -7.20
CA TRP A 172 -4.99 3.06 -6.52
C TRP A 172 -5.16 3.40 -5.06
N VAL A 173 -4.67 2.52 -4.17
CA VAL A 173 -4.69 2.74 -2.74
C VAL A 173 -3.27 3.02 -2.26
N VAL A 174 -3.02 4.25 -1.81
CA VAL A 174 -1.67 4.73 -1.51
C VAL A 174 -1.51 5.08 -0.03
N ARG A 175 -0.29 4.95 0.48
CA ARG A 175 -0.02 5.20 1.91
C ARG A 175 -0.40 6.61 2.36
N ASN A 176 0.01 7.62 1.60
CA ASN A 176 -0.22 9.02 1.87
C ASN A 176 -0.06 9.87 0.59
N HIS A 177 -0.17 11.20 0.73
CA HIS A 177 -0.07 12.14 -0.39
C HIS A 177 1.32 12.19 -1.03
N GLU A 178 2.41 11.94 -0.29
CA GLU A 178 3.76 11.82 -0.87
C GLU A 178 3.86 10.62 -1.81
N VAL A 179 3.35 9.47 -1.38
CA VAL A 179 3.32 8.26 -2.21
C VAL A 179 2.40 8.46 -3.42
N ALA A 180 1.24 9.09 -3.22
CA ALA A 180 0.33 9.45 -4.31
C ALA A 180 1.04 10.31 -5.38
N ALA A 181 1.71 11.38 -4.97
CA ALA A 181 2.41 12.26 -5.90
C ALA A 181 3.53 11.55 -6.66
N ASN A 182 4.28 10.66 -6.00
CA ASN A 182 5.32 9.87 -6.65
C ASN A 182 4.77 8.83 -7.62
N MET A 183 3.67 8.16 -7.27
CA MET A 183 2.94 7.25 -8.15
C MET A 183 2.45 7.99 -9.40
N LEU A 184 1.73 9.10 -9.24
CA LEU A 184 1.23 9.90 -10.35
C LEU A 184 2.37 10.45 -11.23
N ARG A 185 3.47 10.89 -10.62
CA ARG A 185 4.67 11.35 -11.34
C ARG A 185 5.31 10.21 -12.15
N ALA A 186 5.34 9.00 -11.61
CA ALA A 186 5.87 7.82 -12.28
C ALA A 186 5.04 7.43 -13.51
N LEU A 187 3.70 7.47 -13.37
CA LEU A 187 2.74 7.25 -14.45
C LEU A 187 2.85 8.33 -15.53
N ASN A 188 2.87 9.60 -15.11
CA ASN A 188 3.00 10.76 -16.00
C ASN A 188 4.32 10.79 -16.81
N ALA A 189 5.37 10.15 -16.29
CA ALA A 189 6.65 9.99 -16.97
C ALA A 189 6.77 8.65 -17.74
N GLY A 190 5.71 7.84 -17.75
CA GLY A 190 5.67 6.54 -18.42
C GLY A 190 5.48 6.67 -19.92
N GLU A 191 6.41 6.12 -20.71
CA GLU A 191 6.15 5.92 -22.13
C GLU A 191 4.95 4.99 -22.32
N SER A 192 4.01 5.40 -23.17
CA SER A 192 2.75 4.68 -23.45
C SER A 192 1.79 4.55 -22.26
N ILE A 193 1.88 5.44 -21.27
CA ILE A 193 0.86 5.60 -20.22
C ILE A 193 0.13 6.93 -20.48
N PRO A 194 -1.17 6.94 -20.78
CA PRO A 194 -1.93 8.15 -21.13
C PRO A 194 -2.30 9.00 -19.89
N VAL A 195 -1.40 9.10 -18.92
CA VAL A 195 -1.58 9.95 -17.74
C VAL A 195 -0.86 11.27 -17.98
N HIS A 196 -1.60 12.37 -17.96
CA HIS A 196 -1.09 13.72 -18.23
C HIS A 196 -1.52 14.70 -17.15
N ILE A 197 -0.74 14.80 -16.08
CA ILE A 197 -1.01 15.69 -14.94
C ILE A 197 0.02 16.81 -14.91
N ASP A 198 -0.44 18.05 -14.76
CA ASP A 198 0.45 19.20 -14.73
C ASP A 198 1.33 19.22 -13.46
N ARG A 199 2.47 19.90 -13.58
CA ARG A 199 3.49 19.93 -12.53
C ARG A 199 2.99 20.61 -11.25
N GLU A 200 2.13 21.61 -11.35
CA GLU A 200 1.64 22.37 -10.18
C GLU A 200 0.63 21.56 -9.39
N THR A 201 -0.20 20.75 -10.07
CA THR A 201 -1.10 19.78 -9.42
C THR A 201 -0.31 18.69 -8.71
N LEU A 202 0.68 18.06 -9.37
CA LEU A 202 1.54 17.05 -8.73
C LEU A 202 2.26 17.61 -7.49
N LYS A 203 2.81 18.83 -7.57
CA LYS A 203 3.43 19.51 -6.44
C LYS A 203 2.41 19.89 -5.35
N GLY A 204 1.19 20.23 -5.75
CA GLY A 204 0.08 20.49 -4.85
C GLY A 204 -0.29 19.26 -4.02
N ILE A 205 -0.36 18.09 -4.64
CA ILE A 205 -0.61 16.81 -3.97
C ILE A 205 0.56 16.47 -3.03
N GLU A 206 1.80 16.55 -3.53
CA GLU A 206 3.01 16.24 -2.75
C GLU A 206 3.11 17.05 -1.45
N THR A 207 2.78 18.34 -1.51
CA THR A 207 2.78 19.26 -0.36
C THR A 207 1.49 19.20 0.47
N GLY A 208 0.50 18.40 0.05
CA GLY A 208 -0.81 18.29 0.70
C GLY A 208 -1.71 19.52 0.54
N ARG A 209 -1.35 20.47 -0.33
CA ARG A 209 -2.16 21.65 -0.71
C ARG A 209 -3.40 21.23 -1.50
N VAL A 210 -3.25 20.27 -2.42
CA VAL A 210 -4.36 19.63 -3.14
C VAL A 210 -4.67 18.32 -2.42
N LYS A 211 -5.93 18.14 -2.01
CA LYS A 211 -6.34 16.90 -1.34
C LYS A 211 -6.63 15.82 -2.37
N ILE A 212 -6.32 14.56 -2.04
CA ILE A 212 -6.63 13.41 -2.91
C ILE A 212 -8.13 13.32 -3.24
N GLY A 213 -9.01 13.74 -2.32
CA GLY A 213 -10.45 13.83 -2.60
C GLY A 213 -10.76 14.81 -3.73
N GLU A 214 -10.19 16.02 -3.65
CA GLU A 214 -10.37 17.07 -4.68
C GLU A 214 -9.77 16.62 -6.02
N PHE A 215 -8.60 15.97 -5.99
CA PHE A 215 -7.96 15.45 -7.20
C PHE A 215 -8.81 14.34 -7.88
N ASN A 216 -9.51 13.50 -7.10
CA ASN A 216 -10.40 12.49 -7.69
C ASN A 216 -11.56 13.13 -8.47
N ASP A 217 -12.06 14.30 -8.05
CA ASP A 217 -13.13 14.99 -8.78
C ASP A 217 -12.65 15.47 -10.16
N ASP A 218 -11.33 15.69 -10.31
CA ASP A 218 -10.71 16.04 -11.59
C ASP A 218 -10.40 14.79 -12.44
N LEU A 219 -10.26 13.59 -11.85
CA LEU A 219 -9.89 12.35 -12.56
C LEU A 219 -10.85 11.99 -13.68
N ASP A 220 -12.15 12.25 -13.50
CA ASP A 220 -13.20 12.01 -14.51
C ASP A 220 -12.96 12.77 -15.83
N ALA A 221 -12.15 13.84 -15.81
CA ALA A 221 -11.80 14.61 -16.99
C ALA A 221 -10.55 14.09 -17.73
N PHE A 222 -9.79 13.16 -17.14
CA PHE A 222 -8.60 12.56 -17.76
C PHE A 222 -8.95 11.26 -18.46
N ASP A 223 -8.48 11.10 -19.69
CA ASP A 223 -8.55 9.81 -20.41
C ASP A 223 -7.43 8.87 -19.92
N ALA A 224 -7.59 8.36 -18.69
CA ALA A 224 -6.59 7.55 -18.00
C ALA A 224 -7.20 6.23 -17.49
N PRO A 225 -7.44 5.23 -18.36
CA PRO A 225 -8.23 4.03 -18.05
C PRO A 225 -7.74 3.21 -16.85
N GLY A 226 -6.44 3.26 -16.52
CA GLY A 226 -5.88 2.59 -15.34
C GLY A 226 -5.88 3.44 -14.06
N LEU A 227 -6.61 4.55 -14.00
CA LEU A 227 -6.58 5.53 -12.90
C LEU A 227 -7.94 6.25 -12.75
N ASP A 228 -8.97 5.50 -12.37
CA ASP A 228 -10.28 6.10 -12.07
C ASP A 228 -10.29 6.76 -10.69
N ARG A 229 -9.53 6.21 -9.74
CA ARG A 229 -9.56 6.71 -8.37
C ARG A 229 -8.27 6.51 -7.60
N VAL A 230 -7.94 7.48 -6.74
CA VAL A 230 -6.89 7.36 -5.73
C VAL A 230 -7.48 7.46 -4.33
N LEU A 231 -7.12 6.53 -3.45
CA LEU A 231 -7.51 6.53 -2.04
C LEU A 231 -6.27 6.44 -1.15
N THR A 232 -6.25 7.22 -0.07
CA THR A 232 -5.19 7.10 0.94
C THR A 232 -5.57 6.07 2.01
N PHE A 233 -4.57 5.45 2.63
CA PHE A 233 -4.80 4.56 3.78
C PHE A 233 -5.56 5.29 4.91
N GLN A 234 -5.32 6.59 5.09
CA GLN A 234 -6.04 7.39 6.07
C GLN A 234 -7.54 7.53 5.71
N GLN A 235 -7.87 7.76 4.44
CA GLN A 235 -9.25 7.84 3.98
C GLN A 235 -10.00 6.52 4.19
N LEU A 236 -9.38 5.38 3.89
CA LEU A 236 -9.97 4.05 4.14
C LEU A 236 -10.21 3.85 5.63
N ARG A 237 -9.19 4.07 6.46
CA ARG A 237 -9.28 3.89 7.92
C ARG A 237 -10.37 4.76 8.55
N ASN A 238 -10.58 5.98 8.06
CA ASN A 238 -11.60 6.88 8.60
C ASN A 238 -13.05 6.44 8.28
N ARG A 239 -13.24 5.42 7.44
CA ARG A 239 -14.53 4.84 7.06
C ARG A 239 -14.77 3.45 7.67
N LEU A 240 -13.85 2.97 8.50
CA LEU A 240 -13.93 1.75 9.29
C LEU A 240 -14.22 2.09 10.75
#